data_AF-A0A1V5V6G8-F1
#
_entry.id   AF-A0A1V5V6G8-F1
#
_cell.length_a   1.000
_cell.length_b   1.000
_cell.length_c   1.000
_cell.angle_alpha   90.00
_cell.angle_beta   90.00
_cell.angle_gamma   90.00
#
_symmetry.space_group_name_H-M   'P 1'
#
loop_
_entity.id
_entity.type
_entity.pdbx_description
1 polymer ?
#
loop_
_entity_poly.entity_id
_entity_poly.type
_entity_poly.pdbx_seq_one_letter_code
_entity_poly.pdbx_strand_id
1 'polypeptide(L)'
;MKDISVKNIIYIVIAAFILLIVIYFIGRSSGKAKSANQAKNPVYPQGGQGVPTGWSPVPIADALYKKMEGITINKPSLDALLLSYLTLPTDDMFVAVYSVFNQKYSSKGGTLRKWIEDEDYTVPIRFPDVIRPKIYARMDKLNLK
;
A
#
# COMPACT_ATOMS: atom_id res chain seq x y z
N MET A 1 20.75 36.61 -37.91
CA MET A 1 20.10 36.12 -36.67
C MET A 1 18.60 36.10 -36.95
N LYS A 2 17.93 34.95 -36.78
CA LYS A 2 16.49 34.83 -37.03
C LYS A 2 15.76 35.37 -35.80
N ASP A 3 15.04 36.48 -35.93
CA ASP A 3 14.22 37.01 -34.85
C ASP A 3 13.12 36.01 -34.52
N ILE A 4 13.25 35.38 -33.35
CA ILE A 4 12.23 34.48 -32.84
C ILE A 4 11.08 35.37 -32.37
N SER A 5 10.04 35.45 -33.20
CA SER A 5 8.80 36.16 -32.86
C SER A 5 8.28 35.69 -31.50
N VAL A 6 7.84 36.62 -30.65
CA VAL A 6 7.30 36.35 -29.31
C VAL A 6 6.20 35.28 -29.36
N LYS A 7 5.42 35.24 -30.44
CA LYS A 7 4.39 34.21 -30.67
C LYS A 7 5.00 32.79 -30.74
N ASN A 8 6.17 32.64 -31.35
CA ASN A 8 6.88 31.36 -31.44
C ASN A 8 7.44 30.93 -30.07
N ILE A 9 7.87 31.89 -29.24
CA ILE A 9 8.30 31.61 -27.86
C ILE A 9 7.11 31.08 -27.05
N ILE A 10 5.94 31.70 -27.18
CA ILE A 10 4.71 31.25 -26.49
C ILE A 10 4.33 29.82 -26.92
N TYR A 11 4.38 29.50 -28.22
CA TYR A 11 4.11 28.14 -28.69
C TYR A 11 5.10 27.10 -28.15
N ILE A 12 6.39 27.44 -28.03
CA ILE A 12 7.41 26.56 -27.45
C ILE A 12 7.14 26.31 -25.96
N VAL A 13 6.77 27.36 -25.20
CA VAL A 13 6.45 27.24 -23.77
C VAL A 13 5.19 26.38 -23.55
N ILE A 14 4.14 26.57 -24.34
CA ILE A 14 2.92 25.77 -24.26
C ILE A 14 3.23 24.30 -24.60
N ALA A 15 4.00 24.04 -25.66
CA ALA A 15 4.40 22.68 -26.02
C ALA A 15 5.21 21.98 -24.91
N ALA A 16 6.14 22.70 -24.27
CA ALA A 16 6.90 22.19 -23.13
C ALA A 16 6.00 21.88 -21.92
N PHE A 17 5.00 22.72 -21.65
CA PHE A 17 4.06 22.50 -20.54
C PHE A 17 3.16 21.28 -20.79
N ILE A 18 2.65 21.12 -22.02
CA ILE A 18 1.89 19.93 -22.41
C ILE A 18 2.77 18.68 -22.29
N LEU A 19 4.03 18.74 -22.70
CA LEU A 19 4.98 17.63 -22.57
C LEU A 19 5.16 17.21 -21.10
N LEU A 20 5.29 18.17 -20.17
CA LEU A 20 5.39 17.88 -18.73
C LEU A 20 4.12 17.21 -18.19
N ILE A 21 2.93 17.65 -18.61
CA ILE A 21 1.65 17.04 -18.24
C ILE A 21 1.59 15.59 -18.76
N VAL A 22 2.00 15.36 -20.01
CA VAL A 22 2.02 14.02 -20.60
C VAL A 22 3.01 13.10 -19.88
N ILE A 23 4.23 13.57 -19.58
CA ILE A 23 5.23 12.82 -18.79
C ILE A 23 4.67 12.49 -17.41
N TYR A 24 4.01 13.44 -16.74
CA TYR A 24 3.38 13.23 -15.45
C TYR A 24 2.28 12.16 -15.51
N PHE A 25 1.40 12.20 -16.53
CA PHE A 25 0.33 11.21 -16.68
C PHE A 25 0.84 9.82 -17.07
N ILE A 26 1.85 9.72 -17.95
CA ILE A 26 2.49 8.45 -18.30
C ILE A 26 3.27 7.88 -17.12
N GLY A 27 3.97 8.71 -16.34
CA GLY A 27 4.63 8.31 -15.10
C GLY A 27 3.64 7.80 -14.05
N ARG A 28 2.51 8.51 -13.88
CA ARG A 28 1.42 8.13 -12.98
C ARG A 28 0.73 6.82 -13.38
N SER A 29 0.58 6.54 -14.68
CA SER A 29 -0.02 5.28 -15.15
C SER A 29 0.95 4.10 -15.06
N SER A 30 2.25 4.34 -15.29
CA SER A 30 3.30 3.32 -15.24
C SER A 30 3.58 2.79 -13.83
N GLY A 31 3.33 3.59 -12.79
CA GLY A 31 3.43 3.15 -11.39
C GLY A 31 2.35 2.14 -10.98
N LYS A 32 1.17 2.19 -11.62
CA LYS A 32 0.06 1.26 -11.34
C LYS A 32 0.30 -0.14 -11.91
N ALA A 33 0.92 -0.24 -13.09
CA ALA A 33 1.24 -1.52 -13.73
C ALA A 33 2.41 -2.26 -13.06
N LYS A 34 3.38 -1.54 -12.48
CA LYS A 34 4.50 -2.17 -11.75
C LYS A 34 4.09 -2.70 -10.38
N SER A 35 3.10 -2.08 -9.72
CA SER A 35 2.57 -2.54 -8.43
C SER A 35 1.74 -3.82 -8.58
N ALA A 36 1.04 -4.00 -9.71
CA ALA A 36 0.25 -5.21 -9.99
C ALA A 36 1.10 -6.47 -10.18
N ASN A 37 2.35 -6.34 -10.65
CA ASN A 37 3.27 -7.46 -10.86
C ASN A 37 4.20 -7.76 -9.67
N GLN A 38 4.23 -6.90 -8.64
CA GLN A 38 5.07 -7.10 -7.45
C GLN A 38 4.38 -7.85 -6.32
N ALA A 39 3.05 -7.89 -6.29
CA ALA A 39 2.34 -8.85 -5.46
C ALA A 39 2.45 -10.22 -6.13
N LYS A 40 3.56 -10.95 -5.91
CA LYS A 40 3.47 -12.41 -5.93
C LYS A 40 2.34 -12.75 -4.98
N ASN A 41 1.17 -13.14 -5.51
CA ASN A 41 0.05 -13.59 -4.70
C ASN A 41 0.62 -14.61 -3.71
N PRO A 42 0.71 -14.30 -2.41
CA PRO A 42 1.21 -15.27 -1.48
C PRO A 42 0.17 -16.37 -1.49
N VAL A 43 0.61 -17.58 -1.88
CA VAL A 43 -0.24 -18.76 -1.93
C VAL A 43 -0.95 -18.83 -0.59
N TYR A 44 -2.28 -18.74 -0.60
CA TYR A 44 -3.06 -18.89 0.61
C TYR A 44 -2.67 -20.23 1.22
N PRO A 45 -2.16 -20.27 2.47
CA PRO A 45 -1.84 -21.55 3.09
C PRO A 45 -3.11 -22.39 3.09
N GLN A 46 -3.11 -23.46 2.30
CA GLN A 46 -4.23 -24.41 2.27
C GLN A 46 -4.31 -24.99 3.69
N GLY A 47 -5.49 -24.90 4.30
CA GLY A 47 -5.72 -25.16 5.73
C GLY A 47 -4.84 -26.31 6.27
N GLY A 48 -4.02 -25.97 7.26
CA GLY A 48 -3.03 -26.85 7.88
C GLY A 48 -2.75 -26.43 9.32
N GLN A 49 -1.70 -26.99 9.94
CA GLN A 49 -1.39 -26.86 11.38
C GLN A 49 -1.31 -25.42 11.92
N GLY A 50 -1.19 -24.39 11.06
CA GLY A 50 -1.16 -23.00 11.48
C GLY A 50 -2.49 -22.22 11.36
N VAL A 51 -3.54 -22.72 10.70
CA VAL A 51 -4.81 -21.97 10.55
C VAL A 51 -5.98 -22.79 11.11
N PRO A 52 -6.64 -22.33 12.20
CA PRO A 52 -7.75 -23.06 12.80
C PRO A 52 -8.92 -23.27 11.83
N THR A 53 -9.56 -24.45 11.90
CA THR A 53 -10.77 -24.73 11.13
C THR A 53 -11.87 -23.71 11.44
N GLY A 54 -12.47 -23.12 10.40
CA GLY A 54 -13.52 -22.11 10.53
C GLY A 54 -13.02 -20.68 10.83
N TRP A 55 -11.73 -20.48 11.04
CA TRP A 55 -11.15 -19.15 11.11
C TRP A 55 -11.06 -18.52 9.72
N SER A 56 -11.31 -17.21 9.62
CA SER A 56 -11.27 -16.46 8.37
C SER A 56 -10.37 -15.22 8.49
N PRO A 57 -9.44 -15.00 7.55
CA PRO A 57 -8.63 -13.78 7.49
C PRO A 57 -9.40 -12.57 6.92
N VAL A 58 -10.55 -12.80 6.27
CA VAL A 58 -11.31 -11.75 5.54
C VAL A 58 -11.73 -10.58 6.45
N PRO A 59 -12.30 -10.80 7.64
CA PRO A 59 -12.73 -9.69 8.50
C PRO A 59 -11.57 -8.77 8.91
N ILE A 60 -10.38 -9.33 9.14
CA ILE A 60 -9.19 -8.57 9.53
C ILE A 60 -8.68 -7.76 8.33
N ALA A 61 -8.57 -8.41 7.16
CA ALA A 61 -8.14 -7.74 5.92
C ALA A 61 -9.07 -6.56 5.55
N ASP A 62 -10.38 -6.75 5.67
CA ASP A 62 -11.37 -5.73 5.34
C ASP A 62 -11.36 -4.58 6.35
N ALA A 63 -11.17 -4.88 7.64
CA ALA A 63 -11.04 -3.86 8.69
C ALA A 63 -9.78 -3.00 8.50
N LEU A 64 -8.63 -3.64 8.21
CA LEU A 64 -7.39 -2.96 7.89
C LEU A 64 -7.57 -2.03 6.68
N TYR A 65 -8.17 -2.53 5.60
CA TYR A 65 -8.41 -1.73 4.40
C TYR A 65 -9.33 -0.54 4.69
N LYS A 66 -10.48 -0.76 5.36
CA LYS A 66 -11.41 0.32 5.69
C LYS A 66 -10.78 1.44 6.51
N LYS A 67 -9.85 1.11 7.41
CA LYS A 67 -9.17 2.10 8.24
C LYS A 67 -8.11 2.86 7.47
N MET A 68 -7.34 2.19 6.63
CA MET A 68 -6.28 2.83 5.83
C MET A 68 -6.82 3.57 4.59
N GLU A 69 -7.98 3.16 4.03
CA GLU A 69 -8.65 3.89 2.95
C GLU A 69 -9.31 5.19 3.46
N GLY A 70 -9.67 5.25 4.74
CA GLY A 70 -10.54 6.26 5.30
C GLY A 70 -9.87 7.61 5.55
N ILE A 71 -10.52 8.69 5.09
CA ILE A 71 -10.26 10.11 5.41
C ILE A 71 -10.42 10.42 6.94
N THR A 72 -10.71 9.42 7.78
CA THR A 72 -11.07 9.61 9.19
C THR A 72 -9.90 9.35 10.15
N ILE A 73 -9.49 10.41 10.82
CA ILE A 73 -8.28 10.62 11.63
C ILE A 73 -8.28 9.85 12.97
N ASN A 74 -9.06 8.77 13.12
CA ASN A 74 -9.09 8.01 14.38
C ASN A 74 -7.96 6.95 14.44
N LYS A 75 -6.72 7.43 14.54
CA LYS A 75 -5.48 6.64 14.72
C LYS A 75 -5.51 5.58 15.84
N PRO A 76 -6.15 5.81 17.02
CA PRO A 76 -6.22 4.78 18.06
C PRO A 76 -6.87 3.47 17.58
N SER A 77 -7.71 3.55 16.54
CA SER A 77 -8.37 2.38 15.97
C SER A 77 -7.54 1.63 14.93
N LEU A 78 -6.53 2.27 14.32
CA LEU A 78 -5.63 1.59 13.38
C LEU A 78 -4.53 0.85 14.13
N ASP A 79 -3.90 1.47 15.13
CA ASP A 79 -2.84 0.82 15.93
C ASP A 79 -3.34 -0.45 16.62
N ALA A 80 -4.58 -0.45 17.11
CA ALA A 80 -5.21 -1.64 17.69
C ALA A 80 -5.41 -2.77 16.66
N LEU A 81 -5.74 -2.44 15.40
CA LEU A 81 -5.86 -3.42 14.33
C LEU A 81 -4.51 -3.92 13.82
N LEU A 82 -3.50 -3.04 13.76
CA LEU A 82 -2.14 -3.43 13.44
C LEU A 82 -1.56 -4.33 14.53
N LEU A 83 -1.84 -4.04 15.79
CA LEU A 83 -1.47 -4.91 16.90
C LEU A 83 -2.17 -6.26 16.81
N SER A 84 -3.48 -6.30 16.56
CA SER A 84 -4.21 -7.57 16.43
C SER A 84 -3.70 -8.42 15.26
N TYR A 85 -3.32 -7.78 14.15
CA TYR A 85 -2.65 -8.42 13.03
C TYR A 85 -1.26 -8.94 13.41
N LEU A 86 -0.45 -8.13 14.10
CA LEU A 86 0.88 -8.53 14.57
C LEU A 86 0.83 -9.70 15.55
N THR A 87 -0.17 -9.76 16.42
CA THR A 87 -0.31 -10.78 17.48
C THR A 87 -1.01 -12.05 17.00
N LEU A 88 -1.25 -12.21 15.70
CA LEU A 88 -1.80 -13.46 15.16
C LEU A 88 -0.89 -14.64 15.57
N PRO A 89 -1.46 -15.72 16.16
CA PRO A 89 -0.67 -16.77 16.82
C PRO A 89 0.33 -17.49 15.91
N THR A 90 0.02 -17.58 14.62
CA THR A 90 0.82 -18.33 13.66
C THR A 90 1.23 -17.46 12.48
N ASP A 91 2.38 -17.81 11.88
CA ASP A 91 2.85 -17.16 10.66
C ASP A 91 1.88 -17.43 9.49
N ASP A 92 1.21 -18.59 9.46
CA ASP A 92 0.20 -18.91 8.44
C ASP A 92 -1.03 -17.99 8.51
N MET A 93 -1.54 -17.67 9.70
CA MET A 93 -2.64 -16.71 9.87
C MET A 93 -2.22 -15.31 9.41
N PHE A 94 -0.99 -14.92 9.74
CA PHE A 94 -0.43 -13.63 9.32
C PHE A 94 -0.29 -13.53 7.80
N VAL A 95 0.23 -14.57 7.16
CA VAL A 95 0.31 -14.68 5.69
C VAL A 95 -1.09 -14.69 5.08
N ALA A 96 -2.04 -15.42 5.65
CA ALA A 96 -3.40 -15.52 5.12
C ALA A 96 -4.12 -14.15 5.07
N VAL A 97 -3.99 -13.32 6.12
CA VAL A 97 -4.51 -11.94 6.11
C VAL A 97 -3.80 -11.10 5.06
N TYR A 98 -2.48 -11.19 4.97
CA TYR A 98 -1.70 -10.47 3.96
C TYR A 98 -2.11 -10.84 2.53
N SER A 99 -2.26 -12.14 2.25
CA SER A 99 -2.71 -12.68 0.96
C SER A 99 -4.10 -12.18 0.60
N VAL A 100 -5.07 -12.31 1.51
CA VAL A 100 -6.45 -11.90 1.25
C VAL A 100 -6.56 -10.40 1.06
N PHE A 101 -5.83 -9.60 1.85
CA PHE A 101 -5.76 -8.16 1.65
C PHE A 101 -5.23 -7.84 0.24
N ASN A 102 -4.09 -8.40 -0.13
CA ASN A 102 -3.47 -8.11 -1.42
C ASN A 102 -4.33 -8.60 -2.59
N GLN A 103 -5.00 -9.74 -2.46
CA GLN A 103 -5.92 -10.25 -3.46
C GLN A 103 -7.09 -9.29 -3.68
N LYS A 104 -7.66 -8.72 -2.61
CA LYS A 104 -8.84 -7.85 -2.69
C LYS A 104 -8.51 -6.39 -3.02
N TYR A 105 -7.37 -5.88 -2.55
CA TYR A 105 -7.11 -4.44 -2.47
C TYR A 105 -5.80 -3.98 -3.12
N SER A 106 -4.96 -4.87 -3.65
CA SER A 106 -3.69 -4.47 -4.28
C SER A 106 -3.87 -3.50 -5.45
N SER A 107 -4.94 -3.67 -6.23
CA SER A 107 -5.29 -2.79 -7.35
C SER A 107 -5.66 -1.36 -6.94
N LYS A 108 -5.91 -1.11 -5.64
CA LYS A 108 -6.40 0.17 -5.12
C LYS A 108 -5.32 1.07 -4.51
N GLY A 109 -4.13 0.54 -4.23
CA GLY A 109 -3.06 1.31 -3.59
C GLY A 109 -1.73 0.57 -3.43
N GLY A 110 -1.72 -0.75 -3.66
CA GLY A 110 -0.55 -1.61 -3.50
C GLY A 110 -0.75 -2.65 -2.41
N THR A 111 0.34 -3.29 -2.00
CA THR A 111 0.31 -4.36 -1.00
C THR A 111 -0.04 -3.83 0.39
N LEU A 112 -0.48 -4.71 1.30
CA LEU A 112 -0.73 -4.36 2.71
C LEU A 112 0.48 -3.65 3.32
N ARG A 113 1.69 -4.08 2.98
CA ARG A 113 2.94 -3.42 3.41
C ARG A 113 2.96 -1.96 2.99
N LYS A 114 2.72 -1.68 1.71
CA LYS A 114 2.68 -0.32 1.17
C LYS A 114 1.60 0.54 1.83
N TRP A 115 0.40 -0.03 2.04
CA TRP A 115 -0.65 0.69 2.76
C TRP A 115 -0.20 1.07 4.18
N ILE A 116 0.44 0.17 4.93
CA ILE A 116 0.97 0.46 6.28
C ILE A 116 2.09 1.52 6.24
N GLU A 117 2.93 1.50 5.20
CA GLU A 117 3.98 2.51 4.96
C GLU A 117 3.39 3.90 4.68
N ASP A 118 2.34 3.98 3.87
CA ASP A 118 1.73 5.25 3.46
C ASP A 118 0.98 5.98 4.60
N GLU A 119 0.62 5.28 5.69
CA GLU A 119 -0.01 5.86 6.89
C GLU A 119 0.90 6.83 7.69
N ASP A 120 2.21 6.86 7.42
CA ASP A 120 3.20 7.63 8.19
C ASP A 120 3.15 9.16 7.96
N TYR A 121 2.45 9.63 6.91
CA TYR A 121 2.62 11.00 6.42
C TYR A 121 1.68 12.07 7.00
N THR A 122 0.71 11.73 7.87
CA THR A 122 -0.42 12.65 8.13
C THR A 122 -0.39 13.46 9.42
N VAL A 123 0.53 13.27 10.39
CA VAL A 123 0.51 14.07 11.64
C VAL A 123 1.90 14.32 12.24
N PRO A 124 2.28 15.58 12.57
CA PRO A 124 3.61 15.95 13.08
C PRO A 124 3.89 15.59 14.56
N ILE A 125 3.02 14.83 15.23
CA ILE A 125 3.20 14.43 16.64
C ILE A 125 3.65 12.96 16.67
N ARG A 126 4.96 12.77 16.78
CA ARG A 126 5.65 11.47 16.73
C ARG A 126 5.51 10.76 18.08
N PHE A 127 4.49 9.92 18.23
CA PHE A 127 4.58 8.82 19.21
C PHE A 127 5.54 7.77 18.66
N PRO A 128 6.37 7.11 19.50
CA PRO A 128 7.24 6.04 19.03
C PRO A 128 6.38 4.89 18.49
N ASP A 129 6.40 4.75 17.18
CA ASP A 129 5.70 3.67 16.48
C ASP A 129 6.42 2.34 16.72
N VAL A 130 5.97 1.64 17.75
CA VAL A 130 6.52 0.35 18.19
C VAL A 130 5.89 -0.85 17.49
N ILE A 131 4.80 -0.65 16.73
CA ILE A 131 4.03 -1.73 16.12
C ILE A 131 4.48 -1.98 14.67
N ARG A 132 4.53 -0.93 13.82
CA ARG A 132 4.86 -1.12 12.40
C ARG A 132 6.24 -1.73 12.16
N PRO A 133 7.33 -1.33 12.86
CA PRO A 133 8.63 -1.98 12.70
C PRO A 133 8.59 -3.48 13.00
N LYS A 134 7.78 -3.92 13.96
CA LYS A 134 7.61 -5.35 14.29
C LYS A 134 6.82 -6.09 13.21
N ILE A 135 5.81 -5.43 12.63
CA ILE A 135 5.07 -5.95 11.48
C ILE A 135 6.01 -6.13 10.29
N TYR A 136 6.84 -5.12 9.98
CA TYR A 136 7.81 -5.20 8.89
C TYR A 136 8.84 -6.30 9.13
N ALA A 137 9.39 -6.40 10.35
CA ALA A 137 10.31 -7.49 10.69
C ALA A 137 9.67 -8.87 10.49
N ARG A 138 8.39 -9.04 10.85
CA ARG A 138 7.65 -10.29 10.62
C ARG A 138 7.38 -10.53 9.14
N MET A 139 7.01 -9.50 8.37
CA MET A 139 6.86 -9.59 6.91
C MET A 139 8.16 -9.98 6.22
N ASP A 140 9.28 -9.38 6.62
CA ASP A 140 10.61 -9.66 6.07
C ASP A 140 11.05 -11.09 6.36
N LYS A 141 10.85 -11.57 7.61
CA LYS A 141 11.07 -12.98 7.98
C LYS A 141 10.29 -13.94 7.07
N LEU A 142 9.09 -13.55 6.66
CA LEU A 142 8.18 -14.33 5.83
C LEU A 142 8.28 -14.01 4.33
N ASN A 143 9.23 -13.17 3.93
CA ASN A 143 9.46 -12.72 2.55
C ASN A 143 8.20 -12.10 1.88
N LEU A 144 7.43 -11.35 2.66
CA LEU A 144 6.24 -10.60 2.21
C LEU A 144 6.65 -9.18 1.81
N LYS A 145 6.40 -8.81 0.56
CA LYS A 145 6.82 -7.53 -0.06
C LYS A 145 5.61 -6.73 -0.50
#